data_AF-A0A971T0M7-F1
#
_entry.id   AF-A0A971T0M7-F1
#
_cell.length_a   1.000
_cell.length_b   1.000
_cell.length_c   1.000
_cell.angle_alpha   90.00
_cell.angle_beta   90.00
_cell.angle_gamma   90.00
#
_symmetry.space_group_name_H-M   'P 1'
#
loop_
_entity.id
_entity.type
_entity.pdbx_description
1 polymer ?
#
loop_
_entity_poly.entity_id
_entity_poly.type
_entity_poly.pdbx_seq_one_letter_code
_entity_poly.pdbx_strand_id
1 'polypeptide(L)'
;MFQPPETDIDLRERSPLALAFVGDGVLELLVRARLVAHSRLPVGALHTEAVEMVSARAQHAMLARLEPLLDEAERNVVRRGRNANKTSVAKNATPEQYRASTGLEALFGWLYLQNRLQRIETLFQAIWEAYLHEKVL
;
A
#
# COMPACT_ATOMS: atom_id res chain seq x y z
N MET A 1 -15.31 -11.38 6.31
CA MET A 1 -14.11 -10.63 5.86
C MET A 1 -12.89 -11.42 6.30
N PHE A 2 -11.87 -11.57 5.46
CA PHE A 2 -10.63 -12.29 5.82
C PHE A 2 -9.97 -11.56 7.00
N GLN A 3 -9.87 -12.23 8.15
CA GLN A 3 -9.29 -11.67 9.37
C GLN A 3 -7.79 -11.98 9.40
N PRO A 4 -6.94 -11.07 9.92
CA PRO A 4 -5.53 -11.40 10.15
C PRO A 4 -5.41 -12.56 11.15
N PRO A 5 -4.34 -13.35 11.10
CA PRO A 5 -4.06 -14.34 12.14
C PRO A 5 -3.81 -13.64 13.48
N GLU A 6 -4.19 -14.30 14.58
CA GLU A 6 -3.83 -13.83 15.93
C GLU A 6 -2.30 -13.76 16.07
N THR A 7 -1.82 -12.77 16.82
CA THR A 7 -0.39 -12.62 17.09
C THR A 7 -0.16 -12.07 18.49
N ASP A 8 0.69 -12.74 19.25
CA ASP A 8 1.17 -12.26 20.56
C ASP A 8 2.33 -11.26 20.43
N ILE A 9 2.77 -10.98 19.20
CA ILE A 9 3.96 -10.18 18.96
C ILE A 9 3.55 -8.73 18.77
N ASP A 10 4.16 -7.84 19.55
CA ASP A 10 3.96 -6.41 19.40
C ASP A 10 4.42 -5.96 18.01
N LEU A 11 3.47 -5.49 17.20
CA LEU A 11 3.73 -5.03 15.85
C LEU A 11 4.66 -3.81 15.81
N ARG A 12 4.80 -3.07 16.93
CA ARG A 12 5.80 -2.01 17.07
C ARG A 12 7.22 -2.55 16.99
N GLU A 13 7.46 -3.78 17.42
CA GLU A 13 8.77 -4.43 17.41
C GLU A 13 9.10 -5.09 16.05
N ARG A 14 8.09 -5.24 15.17
CA ARG A 14 8.31 -5.84 13.85
C ARG A 14 9.15 -4.94 12.97
N SER A 15 10.03 -5.58 12.18
CA SER A 15 10.75 -4.89 11.12
C SER A 15 9.76 -4.25 10.14
N PRO A 16 9.96 -3.00 9.72
CA PRO A 16 9.13 -2.36 8.70
C PRO A 16 9.07 -3.16 7.40
N LEU A 17 10.12 -3.91 7.08
CA LEU A 17 10.17 -4.78 5.89
C LEU A 17 9.24 -5.99 6.02
N ALA A 18 9.08 -6.53 7.23
CA ALA A 18 8.14 -7.62 7.48
C ALA A 18 6.70 -7.13 7.42
N LEU A 19 6.43 -5.91 7.90
CA LEU A 19 5.14 -5.25 7.72
C LEU A 19 4.86 -4.98 6.23
N ALA A 20 5.85 -4.46 5.50
CA ALA A 20 5.74 -4.21 4.08
C ALA A 20 5.47 -5.49 3.27
N PHE A 21 6.08 -6.62 3.63
CA PHE A 21 5.80 -7.91 3.01
C PHE A 21 4.31 -8.29 3.06
N VAL A 22 3.64 -8.04 4.20
CA VAL A 22 2.19 -8.28 4.31
C VAL A 22 1.40 -7.23 3.54
N GLY A 23 1.81 -5.96 3.66
CA GLY A 23 1.11 -4.85 3.03
C GLY A 23 1.12 -4.86 1.51
N ASP A 24 2.19 -5.35 0.89
CA ASP A 24 2.27 -5.59 -0.57
C ASP A 24 1.12 -6.49 -1.04
N GLY A 25 0.91 -7.62 -0.37
CA GLY A 25 -0.22 -8.52 -0.66
C GLY A 25 -1.60 -7.89 -0.40
N VAL A 26 -1.72 -7.07 0.65
CA VAL A 26 -2.97 -6.34 0.95
C VAL A 26 -3.30 -5.34 -0.16
N LEU A 27 -2.32 -4.53 -0.58
CA LEU A 27 -2.49 -3.55 -1.65
C LEU A 27 -2.83 -4.22 -2.98
N GLU A 28 -2.12 -5.30 -3.34
CA GLU A 28 -2.37 -6.08 -4.56
C GLU A 28 -3.82 -6.59 -4.61
N LEU A 29 -4.31 -7.15 -3.50
CA LEU A 29 -5.69 -7.65 -3.44
C LEU A 29 -6.71 -6.51 -3.54
N LEU A 30 -6.50 -5.40 -2.83
CA LEU A 30 -7.40 -4.24 -2.86
C LEU A 30 -7.51 -3.66 -4.28
N VAL A 31 -6.38 -3.48 -4.96
CA VAL A 31 -6.32 -2.98 -6.34
C VAL A 31 -7.04 -3.92 -7.29
N ARG A 32 -6.71 -5.22 -7.29
CA ARG A 32 -7.35 -6.20 -8.17
C ARG A 32 -8.86 -6.30 -7.94
N ALA A 33 -9.28 -6.35 -6.68
CA ALA A 33 -10.69 -6.41 -6.32
C ALA A 33 -11.44 -5.16 -6.82
N ARG A 34 -10.84 -3.98 -6.66
CA ARG A 34 -11.45 -2.72 -7.06
C ARG A 34 -11.56 -2.58 -8.59
N LEU A 35 -10.51 -2.96 -9.33
CA LEU A 35 -10.52 -2.99 -10.80
C LEU A 35 -11.60 -3.92 -11.36
N VAL A 36 -11.73 -5.13 -10.81
CA VAL A 36 -12.78 -6.09 -11.23
C VAL A 36 -14.17 -5.57 -10.89
N ALA A 37 -14.35 -4.93 -9.73
CA ALA A 37 -15.65 -4.41 -9.31
C ALA A 37 -16.11 -3.17 -10.11
N HIS A 38 -15.18 -2.40 -10.69
CA HIS A 38 -15.47 -1.09 -11.28
C HIS A 38 -15.12 -0.99 -12.78
N SER A 39 -14.71 -2.08 -13.42
CA SER A 39 -14.41 -2.09 -14.86
C SER A 39 -14.93 -3.36 -15.54
N ARG A 40 -15.00 -3.33 -16.87
CA ARG A 40 -15.29 -4.51 -17.71
C ARG A 40 -14.08 -4.91 -18.54
N LEU A 41 -12.89 -4.58 -18.07
CA LEU A 41 -11.64 -4.86 -18.78
C LEU A 41 -11.41 -6.37 -18.89
N PRO A 42 -10.87 -6.86 -20.02
CA PRO A 42 -10.42 -8.25 -20.12
C PRO A 42 -9.26 -8.51 -19.16
N VAL A 43 -9.04 -9.78 -18.79
CA VAL A 43 -8.02 -10.20 -17.80
C VAL A 43 -6.61 -9.65 -18.10
N GLY A 44 -6.21 -9.61 -19.38
CA GLY A 44 -4.93 -9.02 -19.78
C GLY A 44 -4.81 -7.54 -19.42
N ALA A 45 -5.85 -6.75 -19.67
CA ALA A 45 -5.88 -5.33 -19.33
C ALA A 45 -6.00 -5.11 -17.81
N LEU A 46 -6.74 -5.96 -17.09
CA LEU A 46 -6.78 -5.92 -15.62
C LEU A 46 -5.38 -6.14 -15.01
N HIS A 47 -4.61 -7.07 -15.54
CA HIS A 47 -3.23 -7.29 -15.09
C HIS A 47 -2.35 -6.06 -15.35
N THR A 48 -2.43 -5.48 -16.55
CA THR A 48 -1.68 -4.27 -16.90
C THR A 48 -2.00 -3.09 -15.96
N GLU A 49 -3.29 -2.81 -15.73
CA GLU A 49 -3.71 -1.72 -14.84
C GLU A 49 -3.31 -1.99 -13.38
N ALA A 50 -3.43 -3.25 -12.91
CA ALA A 50 -2.99 -3.61 -11.57
C ALA A 50 -1.48 -3.36 -11.39
N VAL A 51 -0.65 -3.84 -12.32
CA VAL A 51 0.81 -3.65 -12.30
C VAL A 51 1.18 -2.16 -12.32
N GLU A 52 0.48 -1.35 -13.11
CA GLU A 52 0.69 0.10 -13.13
C GLU A 52 0.38 0.72 -11.75
N MET A 53 -0.79 0.39 -11.19
CA MET A 53 -1.29 0.97 -9.94
C MET A 53 -0.48 0.54 -8.72
N VAL A 54 0.08 -0.68 -8.68
CA VAL A 54 0.94 -1.13 -7.56
C VAL A 54 2.42 -0.82 -7.75
N SER A 55 2.81 -0.18 -8.85
CA SER A 55 4.21 0.17 -9.11
C SER A 55 4.79 1.11 -8.05
N ALA A 56 6.10 1.06 -7.81
CA ALA A 56 6.76 1.94 -6.83
C ALA A 56 6.53 3.44 -7.12
N ARG A 57 6.42 3.82 -8.41
CA ARG A 57 6.07 5.18 -8.83
C ARG A 57 4.64 5.54 -8.39
N ALA A 58 3.67 4.67 -8.66
CA ALA A 58 2.28 4.89 -8.26
C ALA A 58 2.14 4.94 -6.74
N GLN A 59 2.76 3.99 -6.02
CA GLN A 59 2.77 3.97 -4.56
C GLN A 59 3.40 5.22 -3.94
N HIS A 60 4.43 5.80 -4.56
CA HIS A 60 4.98 7.08 -4.14
C HIS A 60 3.94 8.21 -4.20
N ALA A 61 3.20 8.31 -5.31
CA ALA A 61 2.11 9.28 -5.45
C ALA A 61 0.95 9.02 -4.47
N MET A 62 0.57 7.76 -4.29
CA MET A 62 -0.43 7.34 -3.29
C MET A 62 -0.06 7.79 -1.89
N LEU A 63 1.20 7.57 -1.49
CA LEU A 63 1.65 7.93 -0.16
C LEU A 63 1.63 9.44 0.05
N ALA A 64 2.08 10.23 -0.92
CA ALA A 64 1.98 11.69 -0.86
C ALA A 64 0.53 12.16 -0.68
N ARG A 65 -0.43 11.49 -1.32
CA ARG A 65 -1.87 11.78 -1.14
C ARG A 65 -2.40 11.39 0.23
N LEU A 66 -1.89 10.30 0.81
CA LEU A 66 -2.33 9.83 2.12
C LEU A 66 -1.73 10.61 3.28
N GLU A 67 -0.53 11.18 3.14
CA GLU A 67 0.19 11.87 4.22
C GLU A 67 -0.66 12.84 5.06
N PRO A 68 -1.50 13.72 4.47
CA PRO A 68 -2.35 14.63 5.24
C PRO A 68 -3.45 13.94 6.05
N LEU A 69 -3.80 12.68 5.72
CA LEU A 69 -4.86 11.91 6.36
C LEU A 69 -4.36 11.05 7.52
N LEU A 70 -3.04 10.85 7.62
CA LEU A 70 -2.45 9.91 8.58
C LEU A 70 -2.44 10.47 9.99
N ASP A 71 -2.76 9.63 10.98
CA ASP A 71 -2.53 9.93 12.39
C ASP A 71 -1.04 9.80 12.77
N GLU A 72 -0.69 10.11 14.02
CA GLU A 72 0.71 10.08 14.46
C GLU A 72 1.33 8.67 14.45
N ALA A 73 0.57 7.65 14.83
CA ALA A 73 1.04 6.27 14.83
C ALA A 73 1.28 5.79 13.39
N GLU A 74 0.36 6.09 12.48
CA GLU A 74 0.44 5.79 11.06
C GLU A 74 1.65 6.49 10.41
N ARG A 75 1.86 7.78 10.68
CA ARG A 75 3.05 8.52 10.22
C ARG A 75 4.35 7.91 10.73
N ASN A 76 4.37 7.45 11.99
CA ASN A 76 5.54 6.78 12.56
C ASN A 76 5.85 5.46 11.85
N VAL A 77 4.84 4.65 11.49
CA VAL A 77 5.03 3.42 10.71
C VAL A 77 5.59 3.73 9.32
N VAL A 78 5.01 4.71 8.61
CA VAL A 78 5.49 5.15 7.29
C VAL A 78 6.95 5.62 7.37
N ARG A 79 7.30 6.45 8.36
CA ARG A 79 8.68 6.93 8.56
C ARG A 79 9.66 5.78 8.76
N ARG A 80 9.29 4.77 9.55
CA ARG A 80 10.12 3.58 9.76
C ARG A 80 10.29 2.77 8.47
N GLY A 81 9.23 2.62 7.68
CA GLY A 81 9.31 1.94 6.37
C GLY A 81 10.21 2.67 5.37
N ARG A 82 10.10 4.00 5.27
CA ARG A 82 10.97 4.83 4.42
C ARG A 82 12.46 4.74 4.78
N ASN A 83 12.74 4.56 6.08
CA ASN A 83 14.10 4.48 6.60
C ASN A 83 14.64 3.03 6.68
N ALA A 84 13.86 2.04 6.25
CA ALA A 84 14.30 0.66 6.26
C ALA A 84 15.36 0.44 5.16
N ASN A 85 16.57 0.08 5.57
CA ASN A 85 17.65 -0.23 4.63
C ASN A 85 17.43 -1.63 4.03
N LYS A 86 17.27 -1.70 2.71
CA LYS A 86 17.47 -2.95 1.95
C LYS A 86 18.80 -2.89 1.20
N THR A 87 19.49 -4.02 1.16
CA THR A 87 20.81 -4.20 0.53
C THR A 87 20.75 -4.10 -1.01
N SER A 88 19.56 -4.05 -1.63
CA SER A 88 19.40 -3.91 -3.08
C SER A 88 18.20 -3.04 -3.46
N VAL A 89 18.40 -2.13 -4.41
CA VAL A 89 17.35 -1.33 -5.04
C VAL A 89 16.89 -2.05 -6.31
N ALA A 90 15.58 -2.15 -6.52
CA ALA A 90 15.03 -2.69 -7.76
C ALA A 90 15.46 -1.82 -8.96
N LYS A 91 15.89 -2.43 -10.06
CA LYS A 91 16.54 -1.75 -11.21
C LYS A 91 15.71 -0.62 -11.87
N ASN A 92 14.39 -0.58 -11.63
CA ASN A 92 13.46 0.29 -12.34
C ASN A 92 12.78 1.37 -11.46
N ALA A 93 13.17 1.52 -10.19
CA ALA A 93 12.60 2.51 -9.27
C ALA A 93 13.70 3.43 -8.72
N THR A 94 13.40 4.72 -8.56
CA THR A 94 14.33 5.61 -7.85
C THR A 94 14.42 5.19 -6.37
N PRO A 95 15.54 5.47 -5.67
CA PRO A 95 15.64 5.20 -4.24
C PRO A 95 14.50 5.84 -3.43
N GLU A 96 14.02 7.01 -3.85
CA GLU A 96 12.91 7.71 -3.21
C GLU A 96 11.57 6.99 -3.40
N GLN A 97 11.26 6.57 -4.64
CA GLN A 97 10.05 5.81 -4.94
C GLN A 97 10.03 4.49 -4.15
N TYR A 98 11.19 3.83 -4.07
CA TYR A 98 11.34 2.59 -3.32
C TYR A 98 11.12 2.77 -1.80
N ARG A 99 11.70 3.82 -1.22
CA ARG A 99 11.49 4.15 0.20
C ARG A 99 10.03 4.50 0.47
N ALA A 100 9.40 5.23 -0.44
CA ALA A 100 7.99 5.58 -0.32
C ALA A 100 7.09 4.35 -0.41
N SER A 101 7.30 3.44 -1.38
CA SER A 101 6.53 2.20 -1.50
C SER A 101 6.67 1.33 -0.26
N THR A 102 7.90 1.15 0.24
CA THR A 102 8.14 0.40 1.49
C THR A 102 7.42 1.02 2.68
N GLY A 103 7.35 2.35 2.76
CA GLY A 103 6.58 3.07 3.78
C GLY A 103 5.07 2.84 3.69
N LEU A 104 4.52 2.86 2.47
CA LEU A 104 3.10 2.62 2.20
C LEU A 104 2.72 1.16 2.51
N GLU A 105 3.49 0.21 1.99
CA GLU A 105 3.31 -1.22 2.26
C GLU A 105 3.38 -1.50 3.77
N ALA A 106 4.37 -0.93 4.48
CA ALA A 106 4.46 -1.10 5.93
C ALA A 106 3.23 -0.60 6.67
N LEU A 107 2.64 0.53 6.24
CA LEU A 107 1.40 1.07 6.81
C LEU A 107 0.22 0.11 6.61
N PHE A 108 0.00 -0.35 5.38
CA PHE A 108 -1.13 -1.25 5.09
C PHE A 108 -0.98 -2.62 5.76
N GLY A 109 0.24 -3.16 5.83
CA GLY A 109 0.52 -4.38 6.57
C GLY A 109 0.28 -4.24 8.08
N TRP A 110 0.72 -3.12 8.67
CA TRP A 110 0.48 -2.84 10.09
C TRP A 110 -1.01 -2.70 10.41
N LEU A 111 -1.76 -1.93 9.62
CA LEU A 111 -3.21 -1.80 9.80
C LEU A 111 -3.93 -3.15 9.66
N TYR A 112 -3.52 -3.97 8.70
CA TYR A 112 -4.15 -5.27 8.45
C TYR A 112 -3.92 -6.22 9.63
N LEU A 113 -2.69 -6.32 10.12
CA LEU A 113 -2.35 -7.17 11.26
C LEU A 113 -2.99 -6.72 12.58
N GLN A 114 -3.40 -5.45 12.68
CA GLN A 114 -4.20 -4.93 13.80
C GLN A 114 -5.71 -5.10 13.59
N ASN A 115 -6.14 -5.75 12.51
CA ASN A 115 -7.55 -5.87 12.12
C ASN A 115 -8.26 -4.51 11.94
N ARG A 116 -7.52 -3.45 11.59
CA ARG A 116 -8.07 -2.09 11.35
C ARG A 116 -8.61 -1.96 9.93
N LEU A 117 -9.51 -2.87 9.55
CA LEU A 117 -9.97 -3.02 8.16
C LEU A 117 -10.76 -1.81 7.65
N GLN A 118 -11.56 -1.16 8.51
CA GLN A 118 -12.27 0.08 8.14
C GLN A 118 -11.29 1.23 7.84
N ARG A 119 -10.16 1.28 8.54
CA ARG A 119 -9.13 2.30 8.29
C ARG A 119 -8.41 2.05 6.97
N ILE A 120 -8.11 0.79 6.66
CA ILE A 120 -7.60 0.38 5.33
C ILE A 120 -8.56 0.84 4.24
N GLU A 121 -9.85 0.56 4.38
CA GLU A 121 -10.86 0.96 3.39
C GLU A 121 -10.90 2.48 3.22
N THR A 122 -10.87 3.24 4.31
CA THR A 122 -10.85 4.72 4.29
C THR A 122 -9.66 5.26 3.50
N LEU A 123 -8.44 4.78 3.79
CA LEU A 123 -7.23 5.23 3.11
C LEU A 123 -7.23 4.78 1.64
N PHE A 124 -7.62 3.54 1.36
CA PHE A 124 -7.65 3.02 0.00
C PHE A 124 -8.70 3.73 -0.87
N GLN A 125 -9.84 4.13 -0.30
CA GLN A 125 -10.84 4.92 -0.99
C GLN A 125 -10.26 6.28 -1.44
N ALA A 126 -9.49 6.96 -0.58
CA ALA A 126 -8.84 8.23 -0.95
C ALA A 126 -7.83 8.08 -2.09
N ILE A 127 -7.14 6.94 -2.18
CA ILE A 127 -6.28 6.59 -3.32
C ILE A 127 -7.12 6.34 -4.57
N TRP A 128 -8.19 5.55 -4.45
CA TRP A 128 -9.03 5.14 -5.57
C TRP A 128 -9.72 6.32 -6.26
N GLU A 129 -10.26 7.26 -5.47
CA GLU A 129 -10.88 8.48 -6.00
C GLU A 129 -9.89 9.32 -6.81
N ALA A 130 -8.65 9.43 -6.35
CA ALA A 130 -7.60 10.14 -7.09
C ALA A 130 -7.27 9.43 -8.42
N TYR A 131 -7.14 8.11 -8.41
CA TYR A 131 -6.87 7.31 -9.61
C TYR A 131 -7.97 7.45 -10.67
N LEU A 132 -9.25 7.45 -10.27
CA LEU A 132 -10.36 7.66 -11.20
C LEU A 132 -10.33 9.06 -11.84
N HIS A 133 -10.00 10.10 -11.07
CA HIS A 133 -9.91 11.46 -11.60
C HIS A 133 -8.81 11.59 -12.67
N GLU A 134 -7.70 10.87 -12.54
CA GLU A 134 -6.60 10.89 -13.50
C GLU A 134 -6.92 10.15 -14.83
N LYS A 135 -7.86 9.19 -14.82
CA LYS A 135 -8.25 8.42 -16.01
C LYS A 135 -9.51 8.95 -16.71
N VAL A 136 -10.20 9.95 -16.13
CA VAL A 136 -11.45 10.55 -16.65
C VAL A 136 -11.23 11.95 -17.27
N LEU A 137 -9.99 12.45 -17.26
CA LEU A 137 -9.54 13.64 -18.01
C LEU A 137 -8.68 13.22 -19.21
#